data_AF-A0A2V5WDY2-F1
#
_entry.id   AF-A0A2V5WDY2-F1
#
_cell.length_a   1.000
_cell.length_b   1.000
_cell.length_c   1.000
_cell.angle_alpha   90.00
_cell.angle_beta   90.00
_cell.angle_gamma   90.00
#
_symmetry.space_group_name_H-M   'P 1'
#
loop_
_entity.id
_entity.type
_entity.pdbx_description
1 polymer ?
#
loop_
_entity_poly.entity_id
_entity_poly.type
_entity_poly.pdbx_seq_one_letter_code
_entity_poly.pdbx_strand_id
1 'polypeptide(L)'
;SKQKRRRIQYRPTDFLELDIRLYIPGKSLKAHDVDNRMKDVMDALQGRAGGPKSERVLAAIIPNDCQVYRVTMVKSEPPGQSYGEGHLIVRKYRK
;
A
#
# COMPACT_ATOMS: atom_id res chain seq x y z
N SER A 1 4.79 -3.01 -16.60
CA SER A 1 4.23 -2.50 -15.33
C SER A 1 3.82 -1.04 -15.50
N LYS A 2 2.59 -0.67 -15.13
CA LYS A 2 1.95 0.65 -15.36
C LYS A 2 2.51 1.79 -14.48
N GLN A 3 3.81 1.79 -14.16
CA GLN A 3 4.46 2.83 -13.35
C GLN A 3 4.86 4.08 -14.16
N LYS A 4 4.36 4.23 -15.39
CA LYS A 4 4.91 5.14 -16.41
C LYS A 4 4.19 6.49 -16.58
N ARG A 5 3.34 6.94 -15.64
CA ARG A 5 2.60 8.22 -15.86
C ARG A 5 2.77 9.36 -14.88
N ARG A 6 3.28 9.17 -13.66
CA ARG A 6 3.78 10.26 -12.80
C ARG A 6 4.79 9.69 -11.80
N ARG A 7 6.03 10.20 -11.78
CA ARG A 7 6.98 9.95 -10.68
C ARG A 7 6.50 10.75 -9.46
N ILE A 8 5.45 10.26 -8.81
CA ILE A 8 5.01 10.83 -7.53
C ILE A 8 6.07 10.41 -6.50
N GLN A 9 6.79 11.40 -5.97
CA GLN A 9 7.75 11.22 -4.90
C GLN A 9 7.40 12.17 -3.76
N TYR A 10 7.47 11.68 -2.54
CA TYR A 10 7.25 12.47 -1.34
C TYR A 10 8.58 12.87 -0.71
N ARG A 11 8.63 14.05 -0.08
CA ARG A 11 9.83 14.47 0.64
C ARG A 11 9.86 13.78 2.00
N PRO A 12 11.04 13.44 2.55
CA PRO A 12 11.15 12.86 3.89
C PRO A 12 10.50 13.68 5.02
N THR A 13 10.27 14.98 4.78
CA THR A 13 9.63 15.91 5.72
C THR A 13 8.13 16.05 5.54
N ASP A 14 7.53 15.40 4.53
CA ASP A 14 6.07 15.41 4.36
C ASP A 14 5.43 14.43 5.34
N PHE A 15 4.44 14.88 6.10
CA PHE A 15 3.59 13.98 6.87
C PHE A 15 2.54 13.37 5.94
N LEU A 16 2.38 12.05 5.97
CA LEU A 16 1.54 11.31 5.03
C LEU A 16 0.42 10.54 5.73
N GLU A 17 -0.65 10.34 4.98
CA GLU A 17 -1.77 9.50 5.32
C GLU A 17 -2.04 8.51 4.19
N LEU A 18 -2.33 7.27 4.58
CA LEU A 18 -2.68 6.18 3.66
C LEU A 18 -4.13 5.73 3.89
N ASP A 19 -4.91 5.69 2.81
CA ASP A 19 -6.20 4.99 2.77
C ASP A 19 -6.04 3.78 1.84
N ILE A 20 -6.23 2.59 2.40
CA ILE A 20 -5.96 1.31 1.75
C ILE A 20 -7.23 0.46 1.77
N ARG A 21 -7.71 0.11 0.58
CA ARG A 21 -8.75 -0.89 0.36
C ARG A 21 -8.12 -2.12 -0.23
N LEU A 22 -8.03 -3.18 0.57
CA LEU A 22 -7.48 -4.45 0.14
C LEU A 22 -8.63 -5.40 -0.18
N TYR A 23 -8.78 -5.76 -1.45
CA TYR A 23 -9.76 -6.76 -1.84
C TYR A 23 -9.17 -8.16 -1.77
N ILE A 24 -9.82 -9.03 -1.01
CA ILE A 24 -9.42 -10.42 -0.84
C ILE A 24 -10.65 -11.30 -1.05
N PRO A 25 -10.65 -12.23 -2.03
CA PRO A 25 -11.81 -13.05 -2.32
C PRO A 25 -11.98 -14.18 -1.30
N GLY A 26 -13.23 -14.42 -0.88
CA GLY A 26 -13.67 -15.65 -0.22
C GLY A 26 -12.93 -16.00 1.07
N LYS A 27 -12.57 -17.28 1.23
CA LYS A 27 -11.99 -17.83 2.48
C LYS A 27 -10.68 -17.15 2.88
N SER A 28 -9.92 -16.62 1.93
CA SER A 28 -8.66 -15.91 2.19
C SER A 28 -8.86 -14.60 2.94
N LEU A 29 -10.05 -13.97 2.87
CA LEU A 29 -10.34 -12.73 3.58
C LEU A 29 -10.17 -12.89 5.10
N LYS A 30 -10.53 -14.06 5.64
CA LYS A 30 -10.35 -14.36 7.07
C LYS A 30 -8.92 -14.79 7.39
N ALA A 31 -8.22 -15.43 6.45
CA ALA A 31 -6.87 -15.96 6.66
C ALA A 31 -5.77 -14.87 6.66
N HIS A 32 -6.00 -13.74 6.01
CA HIS A 32 -5.02 -12.65 5.95
C HIS A 32 -5.25 -11.61 7.05
N ASP A 33 -4.28 -11.47 7.94
CA ASP A 33 -4.31 -10.45 8.99
C ASP A 33 -3.99 -9.06 8.42
N VAL A 34 -4.71 -8.05 8.93
CA VAL A 34 -4.62 -6.66 8.42
C VAL A 34 -3.23 -6.08 8.63
N ASP A 35 -2.59 -6.37 9.76
CA ASP A 35 -1.24 -5.93 10.12
C ASP A 35 -0.17 -6.46 9.16
N ASN A 36 -0.19 -7.76 8.87
CA ASN A 36 0.72 -8.42 7.95
C ASN A 36 0.57 -7.87 6.54
N ARG A 37 -0.66 -7.56 6.11
CA ARG A 37 -0.90 -6.95 4.80
C ARG A 37 -0.49 -5.48 4.77
N MET A 38 -0.68 -4.75 5.88
CA MET A 38 -0.22 -3.37 6.00
C MET A 38 1.29 -3.28 5.88
N LYS A 39 2.03 -4.17 6.56
CA LYS A 39 3.49 -4.26 6.46
C LYS A 39 3.94 -4.45 5.00
N ASP A 40 3.36 -5.40 4.28
CA ASP A 40 3.68 -5.64 2.87
C ASP A 40 3.45 -4.40 1.99
N VAL A 41 2.38 -3.63 2.23
CA VAL A 41 2.11 -2.38 1.50
C VAL A 41 3.13 -1.30 1.84
N MET A 42 3.50 -1.16 3.11
CA MET A 42 4.51 -0.20 3.56
C MET A 42 5.89 -0.50 2.99
N ASP A 43 6.28 -1.78 2.95
CA ASP A 43 7.53 -2.23 2.33
C ASP A 43 7.52 -1.94 0.81
N ALA A 44 6.43 -2.26 0.12
CA ALA A 44 6.30 -1.99 -1.31
C ALA A 44 6.34 -0.49 -1.65
N LEU A 45 5.75 0.38 -0.80
CA LEU A 45 5.83 1.84 -0.93
C LEU A 45 7.25 2.37 -0.81
N GLN A 46 8.10 1.71 -0.03
CA GLN A 46 9.54 1.98 0.11
C GLN A 46 10.39 1.30 -0.98
N GLY A 47 9.75 0.66 -1.97
CA GLY A 47 10.44 -0.03 -3.04
C GLY A 47 10.92 -1.43 -2.70
N ARG A 48 10.49 -2.00 -1.56
CA ARG A 48 10.79 -3.37 -1.13
C ARG A 48 9.58 -4.24 -1.41
N ALA A 49 9.47 -4.80 -2.61
CA ALA A 49 8.32 -5.61 -2.99
C ALA A 49 8.68 -7.08 -3.12
N GLY A 50 7.86 -7.97 -2.56
CA GLY A 50 8.04 -9.42 -2.63
C GLY A 50 8.38 -10.04 -1.27
N GLY A 51 8.31 -11.36 -1.20
CA GLY A 51 8.65 -12.10 0.02
C GLY A 51 10.13 -12.46 0.10
N PRO A 52 10.57 -13.13 1.20
CA PRO A 52 11.97 -13.49 1.44
C PRO A 52 12.65 -14.30 0.32
N LYS A 53 11.86 -14.90 -0.57
CA LYS A 53 12.33 -15.73 -1.69
C LYS A 53 12.33 -15.00 -3.04
N SER A 54 11.85 -13.75 -3.09
CA SER A 54 11.71 -13.00 -4.35
C SER A 54 11.63 -11.48 -4.11
N GLU A 55 12.64 -10.91 -3.45
CA GLU A 55 12.72 -9.45 -3.32
C GLU A 55 12.93 -8.78 -4.68
N ARG A 56 12.13 -7.75 -4.94
CA ARG A 56 12.25 -6.87 -6.09
C ARG A 56 12.44 -5.46 -5.57
N VAL A 57 13.55 -4.85 -5.94
CA VAL A 57 13.79 -3.43 -5.66
C VAL A 57 13.05 -2.61 -6.72
N LEU A 58 12.02 -1.90 -6.28
CA LEU A 58 11.27 -0.92 -7.08
C LEU A 58 11.70 0.49 -6.70
N ALA A 59 11.44 1.47 -7.56
CA ALA A 59 11.62 2.87 -7.19
C ALA A 59 10.66 3.22 -6.04
N ALA A 60 11.21 3.65 -4.91
CA ALA A 60 10.43 4.06 -3.75
C ALA A 60 9.48 5.23 -4.09
N ILE A 61 8.23 5.12 -3.65
CA ILE A 61 7.23 6.18 -3.71
C ILE A 61 7.36 7.06 -2.46
N ILE A 62 7.53 6.41 -1.31
CA ILE A 62 7.73 7.04 0.00
C ILE A 62 9.15 6.68 0.47
N PRO A 63 10.00 7.66 0.83
CA PRO A 63 11.39 7.37 1.18
C PRO A 63 11.57 6.68 2.55
N ASN A 64 10.61 6.82 3.46
CA ASN A 64 10.65 6.25 4.82
C ASN A 64 9.22 6.11 5.39
N ASP A 65 8.90 5.00 6.04
CA ASP A 65 7.61 4.79 6.70
C ASP A 65 7.37 5.69 7.92
N CYS A 66 8.42 6.18 8.60
CA CYS A 66 8.30 7.13 9.72
C CYS A 66 7.53 8.41 9.38
N GLN A 67 7.34 8.73 8.10
CA GLN A 67 6.60 9.91 7.66
C GLN A 67 5.09 9.65 7.54
N VAL A 68 4.64 8.38 7.64
CA VAL A 68 3.22 8.00 7.62
C VAL A 68 2.64 8.09 9.01
N TYR A 69 1.73 9.05 9.22
CA TYR A 69 1.15 9.39 10.52
C TYR A 69 -0.23 8.77 10.74
N ARG A 70 -0.93 8.45 9.65
CA ARG A 70 -2.23 7.79 9.70
C ARG A 70 -2.33 6.74 8.61
N VAL A 71 -2.78 5.55 8.98
CA VAL A 71 -3.14 4.48 8.05
C VAL A 71 -4.56 4.04 8.36
N THR A 72 -5.39 4.01 7.33
CA THR A 72 -6.70 3.36 7.37
C THR A 72 -6.65 2.21 6.38
N MET A 73 -6.64 0.98 6.89
CA MET A 73 -6.69 -0.22 6.06
C MET A 73 -7.99 -0.97 6.30
N VAL A 74 -8.69 -1.29 5.22
CA VAL A 74 -9.88 -2.13 5.25
C VAL A 74 -9.69 -3.29 4.28
N LYS A 75 -9.87 -4.51 4.76
CA LYS A 75 -10.01 -5.70 3.91
C LYS A 75 -11.48 -5.98 3.66
N SER A 76 -11.86 -6.23 2.42
CA SER A 76 -13.22 -6.63 2.05
C SER A 76 -13.19 -7.57 0.85
N GLU A 77 -14.33 -8.19 0.53
CA GLU A 77 -14.47 -8.84 -0.78
C GLU A 77 -14.44 -7.78 -1.90
N PRO A 78 -13.92 -8.12 -3.10
CA PRO A 78 -13.93 -7.20 -4.23
C PRO A 78 -15.37 -6.90 -4.66
N PRO A 79 -15.77 -5.63 -4.80
CA PRO A 79 -17.01 -5.32 -5.50
C PRO A 79 -16.90 -5.75 -6.96
N GLY A 80 -18.00 -6.13 -7.60
CA GLY A 80 -17.98 -6.64 -8.99
C GLY A 80 -17.34 -5.70 -10.02
N GLN A 81 -17.25 -4.39 -9.72
CA GLN A 81 -16.67 -3.36 -10.57
C GLN A 81 -15.18 -3.10 -10.34
N SER A 82 -14.54 -3.68 -9.30
CA SER A 82 -13.11 -3.44 -9.02
C SER A 82 -12.16 -4.31 -9.84
N TYR A 83 -12.67 -5.32 -10.56
CA TYR A 83 -11.85 -6.32 -11.25
C TYR A 83 -10.85 -7.05 -10.32
N GLY A 84 -11.12 -7.07 -9.01
CA GLY A 84 -10.21 -7.66 -8.02
C GLY A 84 -9.05 -6.76 -7.59
N GLU A 85 -8.95 -5.54 -8.11
CA GLU A 85 -7.87 -4.61 -7.80
C GLU A 85 -8.24 -3.73 -6.61
N GLY A 86 -7.36 -3.70 -5.60
CA GLY A 86 -7.51 -2.82 -4.44
C GLY A 86 -7.26 -1.34 -4.77
N HIS A 87 -7.38 -0.48 -3.75
CA HIS A 87 -7.09 0.94 -3.87
C HIS A 87 -6.09 1.38 -2.81
N LEU A 88 -5.14 2.21 -3.23
CA LEU A 88 -4.19 2.89 -2.34
C LEU A 88 -4.21 4.37 -2.67
N ILE A 89 -4.53 5.18 -1.68
CA ILE A 89 -4.48 6.63 -1.76
C ILE A 89 -3.42 7.12 -0.78
N VAL A 90 -2.44 7.86 -1.29
CA VAL A 90 -1.43 8.54 -0.49
C VAL A 90 -1.72 10.04 -0.53
N ARG A 91 -1.84 10.67 0.63
CA ARG A 91 -2.13 12.11 0.78
C ARG A 91 -1.19 12.72 1.81
N LYS A 92 -1.00 14.05 1.75
CA LYS A 92 -0.40 14.76 2.87
C LYS A 92 -1.36 14.76 4.06
N TYR A 93 -0.87 14.35 5.21
CA TYR A 93 -1.58 14.43 6.47
C TYR A 93 -1.75 15.90 6.86
N ARG A 94 -3.01 16.30 7.08
CA ARG A 94 -3.36 17.62 7.61
C ARG A 94 -3.80 17.39 9.05
N LYS A 95 -3.13 18.06 9.99
CA LYS A 95 -3.52 18.07 11.40
C LYS A 95 -4.85 18.79 11.57
#